data_AF-A0A915BH41-F1
#
_entry.id   AF-A0A915BH41-F1
#
_cell.length_a   1.000
_cell.length_b   1.000
_cell.length_c   1.000
_cell.angle_alpha   90.00
_cell.angle_beta   90.00
_cell.angle_gamma   90.00
#
_symmetry.space_group_name_H-M   'P 1'
#
loop_
_entity.id
_entity.type
_entity.pdbx_description
1 polymer ?
#
loop_
_entity_poly.entity_id
_entity_poly.type
_entity_poly.pdbx_seq_one_letter_code
_entity_poly.pdbx_strand_id
1 'polypeptide(L)'
;MKLSYRQTHIELGSRYFGTSGIGFYGWTLSKYPFGTSGIGFYASTLSKYPFGTSGIGFYASTLSKYPFGTSGIGFYGWTLSKYPFGTSGIGFYASTLSKYPFGTSGIGFYAWTLSKYPFGTFGIGFYAWTLSKYPFGTFGIGFYAWTLSKYPFGTFGIGFYAWTLSKYPFGTFGIGFYAWTLSKYPFGTFGIGFYAWTLSKYPFGTFGIGFYAWTLSKYPFGTFGIGFYAWTLSKYPFGTFGIGFYAWTLSKYPFGTFGIGFYAWTLSKYPFGTFGIGFYAWTLSKYPLGRE
;
A
#
# COMPACT_ATOMS: atom_id res chain seq x y z
N MET A 1 -21.22 4.21 20.42
CA MET A 1 -20.81 5.50 21.02
C MET A 1 -19.99 5.31 22.32
N LYS A 2 -19.92 6.33 23.19
CA LYS A 2 -19.71 6.34 24.67
C LYS A 2 -19.43 7.79 25.21
N LEU A 3 -19.15 8.03 26.52
CA LEU A 3 -18.42 9.18 27.16
C LEU A 3 -18.73 9.42 28.67
N SER A 4 -19.48 10.45 29.09
CA SER A 4 -19.87 10.75 30.49
C SER A 4 -21.22 11.52 30.56
N TYR A 5 -22.03 11.53 31.63
CA TYR A 5 -21.80 11.36 33.07
C TYR A 5 -23.13 11.55 33.87
N ARG A 6 -24.22 10.81 33.58
CA ARG A 6 -25.55 11.04 34.23
C ARG A 6 -26.77 10.52 33.46
N GLN A 7 -27.88 11.24 33.61
CA GLN A 7 -29.28 10.75 33.65
C GLN A 7 -29.74 9.86 32.47
N THR A 8 -30.59 10.32 31.55
CA THR A 8 -31.23 9.46 30.53
C THR A 8 -31.61 10.16 29.22
N HIS A 9 -32.02 11.42 29.24
CA HIS A 9 -32.31 12.18 28.01
C HIS A 9 -31.10 12.80 27.27
N ILE A 10 -29.90 13.06 27.80
CA ILE A 10 -29.37 13.05 29.18
C ILE A 10 -28.16 12.10 29.39
N GLU A 11 -27.66 11.46 28.33
CA GLU A 11 -26.95 10.15 28.35
C GLU A 11 -25.84 9.80 27.29
N LEU A 12 -25.88 10.10 25.95
CA LEU A 12 -24.97 10.00 24.73
C LEU A 12 -23.45 9.94 25.09
N GLY A 13 -23.08 10.34 26.31
CA GLY A 13 -21.86 10.00 27.02
C GLY A 13 -21.95 8.76 27.93
N SER A 14 -22.16 8.82 29.26
CA SER A 14 -22.16 7.60 30.11
C SER A 14 -20.75 7.00 30.39
N ARG A 15 -20.18 7.11 31.62
CA ARG A 15 -18.81 6.66 32.02
C ARG A 15 -18.51 5.15 31.91
N TYR A 16 -19.55 4.42 31.57
CA TYR A 16 -19.61 3.04 31.12
C TYR A 16 -19.88 1.99 32.22
N PHE A 17 -20.04 0.73 31.80
CA PHE A 17 -21.14 -0.16 32.23
C PHE A 17 -22.53 0.43 31.87
N GLY A 18 -22.73 0.67 30.58
CA GLY A 18 -24.02 0.87 29.90
C GLY A 18 -23.79 0.90 28.36
N THR A 19 -24.75 0.54 27.51
CA THR A 19 -26.16 0.23 27.85
C THR A 19 -27.02 1.44 27.53
N SER A 20 -27.06 1.85 26.26
CA SER A 20 -27.54 3.17 25.87
C SER A 20 -27.74 3.30 24.36
N GLY A 21 -28.62 4.20 23.93
CA GLY A 21 -28.83 4.57 22.52
C GLY A 21 -28.65 6.06 22.17
N ILE A 22 -28.67 6.98 23.16
CA ILE A 22 -29.01 8.44 23.05
C ILE A 22 -28.28 9.26 24.15
N GLY A 23 -28.24 10.61 24.13
CA GLY A 23 -28.23 11.59 25.28
C GLY A 23 -27.22 12.83 25.46
N PHE A 24 -26.06 12.78 26.19
CA PHE A 24 -24.91 13.78 26.15
C PHE A 24 -23.41 13.37 25.81
N TYR A 25 -22.35 13.81 26.53
CA TYR A 25 -21.17 14.40 25.84
C TYR A 25 -19.87 14.59 26.67
N GLY A 26 -18.78 15.15 26.08
CA GLY A 26 -17.73 15.89 26.83
C GLY A 26 -16.22 15.73 26.51
N TRP A 27 -15.40 15.85 27.56
CA TRP A 27 -13.98 16.27 27.50
C TRP A 27 -12.93 15.14 27.62
N THR A 28 -12.45 14.77 28.84
CA THR A 28 -11.26 13.90 29.07
C THR A 28 -11.55 12.63 29.88
N LEU A 29 -11.54 11.47 29.24
CA LEU A 29 -11.93 10.19 29.83
C LEU A 29 -10.72 9.38 30.36
N SER A 30 -10.68 9.12 31.67
CA SER A 30 -9.51 8.54 32.36
C SER A 30 -9.59 7.04 32.69
N LYS A 31 -10.80 6.54 32.97
CA LYS A 31 -11.14 5.11 33.07
C LYS A 31 -12.62 4.93 32.74
N TYR A 32 -12.91 3.87 32.01
CA TYR A 32 -14.24 3.56 31.51
C TYR A 32 -14.28 2.06 31.24
N PRO A 33 -14.99 1.25 32.04
CA PRO A 33 -15.34 -0.09 31.62
C PRO A 33 -16.41 -0.05 30.53
N PHE A 34 -16.18 -0.74 29.41
CA PHE A 34 -17.15 -1.26 28.42
C PHE A 34 -18.34 -0.36 28.00
N GLY A 35 -18.38 0.01 26.71
CA GLY A 35 -19.44 0.85 26.14
C GLY A 35 -19.98 0.32 24.82
N THR A 36 -21.18 -0.28 24.85
CA THR A 36 -21.95 -0.64 23.65
C THR A 36 -23.02 0.41 23.41
N SER A 37 -23.19 0.87 22.18
CA SER A 37 -23.97 2.08 21.89
C SER A 37 -24.16 2.23 20.37
N GLY A 38 -25.16 2.93 19.82
CA GLY A 38 -25.76 4.17 20.33
C GLY A 38 -24.94 5.40 19.91
N ILE A 39 -25.51 6.59 20.07
CA ILE A 39 -24.97 7.86 19.55
C ILE A 39 -24.15 8.62 20.64
N GLY A 40 -23.09 9.33 20.21
CA GLY A 40 -22.10 10.11 21.00
C GLY A 40 -21.06 9.21 21.65
N PHE A 41 -19.80 9.62 21.82
CA PHE A 41 -18.78 9.59 20.74
C PHE A 41 -18.27 10.94 20.32
N TYR A 42 -18.10 11.87 21.24
CA TYR A 42 -17.37 13.11 20.98
C TYR A 42 -16.45 13.36 22.18
N ALA A 43 -15.44 12.49 22.37
CA ALA A 43 -14.42 12.70 23.40
C ALA A 43 -13.34 13.65 22.88
N SER A 44 -12.92 14.62 23.69
CA SER A 44 -11.68 15.35 23.40
C SER A 44 -10.46 14.45 23.67
N THR A 45 -10.38 13.84 24.85
CA THR A 45 -9.31 12.88 25.20
C THR A 45 -9.89 11.63 25.82
N LEU A 46 -9.28 10.48 25.55
CA LEU A 46 -9.71 9.19 26.06
C LEU A 46 -8.48 8.30 26.33
N SER A 47 -8.38 7.76 27.53
CA SER A 47 -7.23 7.00 28.00
C SER A 47 -7.66 5.75 28.76
N LYS A 48 -6.97 4.62 28.54
CA LYS A 48 -7.18 3.35 29.25
C LYS A 48 -8.64 2.85 29.22
N TYR A 49 -9.25 2.84 28.04
CA TYR A 49 -10.62 2.37 27.82
C TYR A 49 -10.54 1.01 27.10
N PRO A 50 -11.13 -0.09 27.63
CA PRO A 50 -10.82 -1.46 27.22
C PRO A 50 -11.56 -1.91 25.96
N PHE A 51 -12.83 -1.54 25.78
CA PHE A 51 -13.69 -2.09 24.72
C PHE A 51 -14.87 -1.18 24.45
N GLY A 52 -15.11 -0.82 23.19
CA GLY A 52 -16.28 -0.03 22.80
C GLY A 52 -16.83 -0.43 21.44
N THR A 53 -18.16 -0.49 21.33
CA THR A 53 -18.86 -0.73 20.06
C THR A 53 -19.76 0.47 19.75
N SER A 54 -19.70 0.95 18.51
CA SER A 54 -20.58 1.97 17.95
C SER A 54 -21.33 1.45 16.73
N GLY A 55 -22.66 1.47 16.75
CA GLY A 55 -23.45 1.22 15.54
C GLY A 55 -23.13 2.25 14.45
N ILE A 56 -23.27 3.54 14.79
CA ILE A 56 -22.77 4.67 14.01
C ILE A 56 -22.01 5.64 14.93
N GLY A 57 -20.97 6.24 14.39
CA GLY A 57 -20.13 7.31 14.91
C GLY A 57 -19.14 6.89 15.99
N PHE A 58 -17.93 7.39 15.91
CA PHE A 58 -17.00 7.47 17.03
C PHE A 58 -16.06 8.64 16.73
N TYR A 59 -15.99 9.63 17.61
CA TYR A 59 -15.07 10.76 17.49
C TYR A 59 -14.22 10.88 18.77
N ALA A 60 -12.91 10.89 18.61
CA ALA A 60 -11.95 11.19 19.67
C ALA A 60 -10.86 12.13 19.15
N SER A 61 -10.54 13.24 19.82
CA SER A 61 -9.33 13.99 19.43
C SER A 61 -8.08 13.19 19.81
N THR A 62 -7.88 12.83 21.08
CA THR A 62 -6.75 11.99 21.49
C THR A 62 -7.21 10.67 22.12
N LEU A 63 -6.71 9.56 21.59
CA LEU A 63 -6.99 8.20 22.06
C LEU A 63 -5.70 7.47 22.45
N SER A 64 -5.61 6.99 23.69
CA SER A 64 -4.41 6.33 24.22
C SER A 64 -4.71 5.03 24.98
N LYS A 65 -4.03 3.93 24.59
CA LYS A 65 -4.18 2.59 25.20
C LYS A 65 -5.63 2.09 25.13
N TYR A 66 -6.11 1.82 23.93
CA TYR A 66 -7.49 1.40 23.66
C TYR A 66 -7.50 0.01 23.00
N PRO A 67 -7.70 -1.10 23.74
CA PRO A 67 -7.55 -2.48 23.27
C PRO A 67 -8.40 -2.86 22.05
N PHE A 68 -9.70 -2.53 22.06
CA PHE A 68 -10.64 -3.02 21.05
C PHE A 68 -11.76 -2.02 20.75
N GLY A 69 -12.03 -1.75 19.47
CA GLY A 69 -13.22 -0.99 19.07
C GLY A 69 -13.81 -1.34 17.72
N THR A 70 -15.12 -1.53 17.68
CA THR A 70 -15.88 -1.77 16.45
C THR A 70 -16.79 -0.57 16.17
N SER A 71 -16.71 0.01 14.98
CA SER A 71 -17.71 0.97 14.49
C SER A 71 -18.40 0.41 13.24
N GLY A 72 -19.72 0.41 13.18
CA GLY A 72 -20.45 0.07 11.97
C GLY A 72 -20.25 1.13 10.89
N ILE A 73 -20.45 2.40 11.25
CA ILE A 73 -20.29 3.56 10.37
C ILE A 73 -19.57 4.68 11.12
N GLY A 74 -18.54 5.31 10.56
CA GLY A 74 -17.86 6.48 11.10
C GLY A 74 -16.97 6.20 12.31
N PHE A 75 -15.66 6.35 12.13
CA PHE A 75 -14.66 6.49 13.18
C PHE A 75 -13.72 7.65 12.81
N TYR A 76 -13.50 8.59 13.72
CA TYR A 76 -12.71 9.80 13.53
C TYR A 76 -11.78 9.99 14.73
N GLY A 77 -10.47 9.92 14.53
CA GLY A 77 -9.47 10.03 15.59
C GLY A 77 -8.32 10.97 15.23
N TRP A 78 -8.14 12.11 15.90
CA TRP A 78 -7.02 12.99 15.54
C TRP A 78 -5.67 12.33 15.84
N THR A 79 -5.45 11.87 17.07
CA THR A 79 -4.24 11.13 17.47
C THR A 79 -4.59 9.84 18.20
N LEU A 80 -4.18 8.72 17.62
CA LEU A 80 -4.45 7.36 18.07
C LEU A 80 -3.13 6.66 18.42
N SER A 81 -3.00 6.21 19.66
CA SER A 81 -1.75 5.61 20.18
C SER A 81 -2.00 4.33 20.98
N LYS A 82 -1.29 3.26 20.60
CA LYS A 82 -1.45 1.92 21.20
C LYS A 82 -2.91 1.45 21.14
N TYR A 83 -3.42 1.26 19.94
CA TYR A 83 -4.78 0.81 19.67
C TYR A 83 -4.69 -0.57 18.99
N PRO A 84 -4.80 -1.69 19.72
CA PRO A 84 -4.58 -3.04 19.22
C PRO A 84 -5.55 -3.52 18.14
N PHE A 85 -6.86 -3.43 18.33
CA PHE A 85 -7.84 -4.05 17.43
C PHE A 85 -8.94 -3.07 17.05
N GLY A 86 -9.15 -2.84 15.75
CA GLY A 86 -10.28 -2.03 15.29
C GLY A 86 -10.91 -2.49 13.99
N THR A 87 -12.24 -2.57 14.02
CA THR A 87 -13.07 -2.89 12.86
C THR A 87 -13.97 -1.70 12.54
N SER A 88 -13.94 -1.21 11.30
CA SER A 88 -14.84 -0.16 10.81
C SER A 88 -15.60 -0.65 9.59
N GLY A 89 -16.93 -0.74 9.64
CA GLY A 89 -17.72 -1.12 8.47
C GLY A 89 -17.56 -0.08 7.35
N ILE A 90 -17.89 1.17 7.65
CA ILE A 90 -17.79 2.31 6.73
C ILE A 90 -17.08 3.48 7.44
N GLY A 91 -16.08 4.10 6.80
CA GLY A 91 -15.47 5.37 7.18
C GLY A 91 -14.62 5.32 8.46
N PHE A 92 -13.31 5.14 8.30
CA PHE A 92 -12.30 5.39 9.33
C PHE A 92 -11.41 6.56 8.90
N TYR A 93 -11.22 7.54 9.77
CA TYR A 93 -10.42 8.74 9.54
C TYR A 93 -9.48 8.97 10.72
N ALA A 94 -8.20 9.16 10.43
CA ALA A 94 -7.20 9.52 11.42
C ALA A 94 -6.22 10.58 10.91
N SER A 95 -5.76 11.49 11.77
CA SER A 95 -4.54 12.24 11.45
C SER A 95 -3.33 11.35 11.76
N THR A 96 -3.08 11.00 13.02
CA THR A 96 -1.94 10.14 13.40
C THR A 96 -2.37 8.82 14.03
N LEU A 97 -1.91 7.71 13.48
CA LEU A 97 -2.12 6.35 13.99
C LEU A 97 -0.78 5.67 14.29
N SER A 98 -0.58 5.26 15.54
CA SER A 98 0.71 4.74 16.02
C SER A 98 0.58 3.49 16.88
N LYS A 99 1.38 2.46 16.58
CA LYS A 99 1.37 1.15 17.26
C LYS A 99 -0.04 0.54 17.25
N TYR A 100 -0.54 0.24 16.05
CA TYR A 100 -1.88 -0.32 15.86
C TYR A 100 -1.77 -1.76 15.32
N PRO A 101 -1.76 -2.77 16.21
CA PRO A 101 -1.64 -4.18 15.86
C PRO A 101 -2.47 -4.71 14.67
N PHE A 102 -3.78 -4.49 14.68
CA PHE A 102 -4.70 -5.19 13.77
C PHE A 102 -5.92 -4.35 13.43
N GLY A 103 -6.32 -4.30 12.16
CA GLY A 103 -7.63 -3.77 11.84
C GLY A 103 -8.18 -4.12 10.47
N THR A 104 -9.50 -3.96 10.38
CA THR A 104 -10.29 -4.30 9.21
C THR A 104 -11.22 -3.14 8.88
N SER A 105 -11.13 -2.59 7.67
CA SER A 105 -12.10 -1.59 7.21
C SER A 105 -12.82 -2.10 5.97
N GLY A 106 -14.16 -2.08 5.99
CA GLY A 106 -14.97 -2.46 4.83
C GLY A 106 -14.83 -1.43 3.72
N ILE A 107 -15.24 -0.19 4.00
CA ILE A 107 -15.24 0.94 3.06
C ILE A 107 -14.58 2.16 3.71
N GLY A 108 -13.63 2.80 3.04
CA GLY A 108 -13.05 4.10 3.40
C GLY A 108 -12.17 4.07 4.65
N PHE A 109 -10.86 3.96 4.47
CA PHE A 109 -9.85 4.22 5.51
C PHE A 109 -8.94 5.36 5.08
N TYR A 110 -8.80 6.37 5.92
CA TYR A 110 -7.99 7.56 5.68
C TYR A 110 -7.06 7.80 6.88
N ALA A 111 -5.76 7.91 6.64
CA ALA A 111 -4.77 8.27 7.66
C ALA A 111 -3.79 9.33 7.11
N TRP A 112 -3.48 10.39 7.86
CA TRP A 112 -2.34 11.23 7.48
C TRP A 112 -1.04 10.48 7.72
N THR A 113 -0.77 10.03 8.95
CA THR A 113 0.44 9.27 9.29
C THR A 113 0.10 7.97 9.99
N LEU A 114 0.59 6.87 9.42
CA LEU A 114 0.44 5.52 9.94
C LEU A 114 1.81 4.89 10.23
N SER A 115 2.02 4.47 11.48
CA SER A 115 3.32 3.97 11.95
C SER A 115 3.21 2.72 12.83
N LYS A 116 4.04 1.71 12.54
CA LYS A 116 4.11 0.44 13.30
C LYS A 116 2.76 -0.27 13.38
N TYR A 117 2.24 -0.67 12.23
CA TYR A 117 0.95 -1.36 12.11
C TYR A 117 1.21 -2.76 11.52
N PRO A 118 1.11 -3.85 12.32
CA PRO A 118 1.51 -5.17 11.87
C PRO A 118 0.57 -5.87 10.87
N PHE A 119 -0.76 -5.81 11.02
CA PHE A 119 -1.71 -6.61 10.20
C PHE A 119 -2.98 -5.84 9.85
N GLY A 120 -3.47 -5.93 8.61
CA GLY A 120 -4.81 -5.40 8.30
C GLY A 120 -5.39 -5.73 6.94
N THR A 121 -6.72 -5.64 6.85
CA THR A 121 -7.50 -5.97 5.65
C THR A 121 -8.45 -4.82 5.32
N PHE A 122 -8.36 -4.31 4.10
CA PHE A 122 -9.14 -3.15 3.65
C PHE A 122 -9.92 -3.52 2.39
N GLY A 123 -11.25 -3.43 2.44
CA GLY A 123 -12.12 -3.78 1.33
C GLY A 123 -12.01 -2.77 0.19
N ILE A 124 -12.51 -1.55 0.42
CA ILE A 124 -12.61 -0.48 -0.58
C ILE A 124 -12.02 0.82 -0.01
N GLY A 125 -11.10 1.45 -0.72
CA GLY A 125 -10.60 2.80 -0.47
C GLY A 125 -9.72 2.93 0.77
N PHE A 126 -8.42 2.70 0.62
CA PHE A 126 -7.39 3.02 1.62
C PHE A 126 -6.55 4.20 1.14
N TYR A 127 -6.39 5.21 1.99
CA TYR A 127 -5.63 6.42 1.73
C TYR A 127 -4.68 6.72 2.89
N ALA A 128 -3.38 6.85 2.61
CA ALA A 128 -2.37 7.24 3.59
C ALA A 128 -1.41 8.31 3.06
N TRP A 129 -1.18 9.41 3.78
CA TRP A 129 -0.09 10.32 3.38
C TRP A 129 1.29 9.71 3.67
N THR A 130 1.49 9.12 4.84
CA THR A 130 2.74 8.43 5.16
C THR A 130 2.50 7.11 5.89
N LEU A 131 3.04 6.04 5.34
CA LEU A 131 2.96 4.69 5.86
C LEU A 131 4.35 4.13 6.14
N SER A 132 4.61 3.75 7.40
CA SER A 132 5.94 3.35 7.87
C SER A 132 5.93 2.12 8.78
N LYS A 133 6.82 1.17 8.49
CA LYS A 133 6.99 -0.09 9.27
C LYS A 133 5.70 -0.89 9.38
N TYR A 134 5.24 -1.41 8.24
CA TYR A 134 3.99 -2.15 8.12
C TYR A 134 4.28 -3.50 7.43
N PRO A 135 4.21 -4.65 8.12
CA PRO A 135 4.63 -5.95 7.63
C PRO A 135 3.59 -6.78 6.88
N PHE A 136 2.28 -6.70 7.14
CA PHE A 136 1.30 -7.57 6.45
C PHE A 136 -0.03 -6.87 6.17
N GLY A 137 -0.49 -6.88 4.91
CA GLY A 137 -1.79 -6.30 4.58
C GLY A 137 -2.40 -6.73 3.25
N THR A 138 -3.73 -6.78 3.23
CA THR A 138 -4.54 -7.11 2.06
C THR A 138 -5.48 -5.94 1.74
N PHE A 139 -5.48 -5.50 0.49
CA PHE A 139 -6.30 -4.38 0.01
C PHE A 139 -7.10 -4.85 -1.21
N GLY A 140 -8.42 -4.77 -1.14
CA GLY A 140 -9.31 -5.18 -2.23
C GLY A 140 -9.25 -4.19 -3.40
N ILE A 141 -9.82 -3.00 -3.21
CA ILE A 141 -9.98 -1.98 -4.25
C ILE A 141 -9.48 -0.62 -3.74
N GLY A 142 -8.59 0.02 -4.49
CA GLY A 142 -8.15 1.40 -4.28
C GLY A 142 -7.23 1.57 -3.05
N PHE A 143 -5.94 1.39 -3.25
CA PHE A 143 -4.90 1.79 -2.31
C PHE A 143 -4.15 3.02 -2.82
N TYR A 144 -4.05 4.05 -2.00
CA TYR A 144 -3.34 5.29 -2.29
C TYR A 144 -2.38 5.62 -1.14
N ALA A 145 -1.09 5.76 -1.44
CA ALA A 145 -0.10 6.26 -0.50
C ALA A 145 0.75 7.37 -1.10
N TRP A 146 1.03 8.45 -0.36
CA TRP A 146 2.10 9.36 -0.80
C TRP A 146 3.46 8.72 -0.54
N THR A 147 3.83 8.46 0.73
CA THR A 147 5.09 7.76 1.07
C THR A 147 4.86 6.43 1.75
N LEU A 148 5.47 5.37 1.21
CA LEU A 148 5.45 4.01 1.74
C LEU A 148 6.88 3.50 2.01
N SER A 149 7.17 3.14 3.26
CA SER A 149 8.53 2.80 3.70
C SER A 149 8.60 1.60 4.65
N LYS A 150 9.56 0.70 4.38
CA LYS A 150 9.85 -0.50 5.21
C LYS A 150 8.60 -1.38 5.38
N TYR A 151 8.13 -1.95 4.29
CA TYR A 151 6.89 -2.72 4.27
C TYR A 151 7.14 -4.15 3.78
N PRO A 152 7.21 -5.16 4.67
CA PRO A 152 7.46 -6.57 4.34
C PRO A 152 6.57 -7.29 3.30
N PHE A 153 5.25 -7.42 3.49
CA PHE A 153 4.39 -8.30 2.68
C PHE A 153 3.00 -7.70 2.40
N GLY A 154 2.54 -7.69 1.15
CA GLY A 154 1.21 -7.19 0.82
C GLY A 154 0.56 -7.75 -0.43
N THR A 155 -0.77 -7.77 -0.43
CA THR A 155 -1.60 -8.19 -1.57
C THR A 155 -2.58 -7.08 -1.90
N PHE A 156 -2.63 -6.68 -3.17
CA PHE A 156 -3.51 -5.62 -3.66
C PHE A 156 -4.32 -6.16 -4.85
N GLY A 157 -5.65 -6.10 -4.77
CA GLY A 157 -6.53 -6.57 -5.83
C GLY A 157 -6.53 -5.62 -7.02
N ILE A 158 -7.13 -4.45 -6.86
CA ILE A 158 -7.37 -3.47 -7.93
C ILE A 158 -6.92 -2.07 -7.47
N GLY A 159 -6.07 -1.41 -8.26
CA GLY A 159 -5.68 -0.02 -8.09
C GLY A 159 -4.76 0.24 -6.92
N PHE A 160 -3.45 0.14 -7.14
CA PHE A 160 -2.41 0.59 -6.22
C PHE A 160 -1.72 1.83 -6.78
N TYR A 161 -1.64 2.88 -5.96
CA TYR A 161 -0.98 4.15 -6.29
C TYR A 161 -0.03 4.55 -5.16
N ALA A 162 1.25 4.75 -5.48
CA ALA A 162 2.25 5.27 -4.56
C ALA A 162 3.07 6.41 -5.17
N TRP A 163 3.29 7.53 -4.46
CA TRP A 163 4.30 8.49 -4.92
C TRP A 163 5.71 7.92 -4.69
N THR A 164 6.04 7.50 -3.47
CA THR A 164 7.36 6.93 -3.17
C THR A 164 7.25 5.62 -2.40
N LEU A 165 7.87 4.58 -2.93
CA LEU A 165 7.93 3.24 -2.38
C LEU A 165 9.38 2.81 -2.13
N SER A 166 9.71 2.48 -0.87
CA SER A 166 11.09 2.20 -0.46
C SER A 166 11.21 1.04 0.53
N LYS A 167 12.20 0.15 0.28
CA LYS A 167 12.52 -1.00 1.15
C LYS A 167 11.32 -1.93 1.39
N TYR A 168 10.85 -2.55 0.32
CA TYR A 168 9.65 -3.38 0.30
C TYR A 168 10.00 -4.74 -0.32
N PRO A 169 10.06 -5.85 0.45
CA PRO A 169 10.60 -7.11 -0.03
C PRO A 169 9.62 -8.03 -0.76
N PHE A 170 8.32 -8.06 -0.46
CA PHE A 170 7.40 -9.01 -1.11
C PHE A 170 6.00 -8.42 -1.36
N GLY A 171 5.49 -8.48 -2.59
CA GLY A 171 4.13 -8.03 -2.87
C GLY A 171 3.51 -8.59 -4.14
N THR A 172 2.18 -8.77 -4.10
CA THR A 172 1.36 -9.25 -5.21
C THR A 172 0.31 -8.19 -5.56
N PHE A 173 0.22 -7.82 -6.83
CA PHE A 173 -0.70 -6.81 -7.35
C PHE A 173 -1.51 -7.41 -8.50
N GLY A 174 -2.83 -7.40 -8.40
CA GLY A 174 -3.72 -7.94 -9.43
C GLY A 174 -3.78 -7.03 -10.65
N ILE A 175 -4.45 -5.88 -10.52
CA ILE A 175 -4.74 -4.95 -11.62
C ILE A 175 -4.35 -3.52 -11.21
N GLY A 176 -3.54 -2.85 -12.03
CA GLY A 176 -3.22 -1.43 -11.93
C GLY A 176 -2.28 -1.10 -10.77
N PHE A 177 -0.98 -1.16 -11.01
CA PHE A 177 0.07 -0.64 -10.13
C PHE A 177 0.69 0.62 -10.72
N TYR A 178 0.73 1.70 -9.93
CA TYR A 178 1.33 2.97 -10.30
C TYR A 178 2.28 3.45 -9.20
N ALA A 179 3.56 3.69 -9.54
CA ALA A 179 4.53 4.27 -8.63
C ALA A 179 5.34 5.41 -9.28
N TRP A 180 5.47 6.57 -8.63
CA TRP A 180 6.43 7.57 -9.14
C TRP A 180 7.87 7.11 -8.90
N THR A 181 8.23 6.70 -7.68
CA THR A 181 9.58 6.19 -7.39
C THR A 181 9.54 4.89 -6.60
N LEU A 182 10.22 3.87 -7.11
CA LEU A 182 10.34 2.55 -6.53
C LEU A 182 11.82 2.19 -6.32
N SER A 183 12.19 1.94 -5.05
CA SER A 183 13.59 1.73 -4.66
C SER A 183 13.81 0.60 -3.65
N LYS A 184 14.83 -0.23 -3.90
CA LYS A 184 15.24 -1.34 -3.02
C LYS A 184 14.07 -2.30 -2.75
N TYR A 185 13.58 -2.93 -3.82
CA TYR A 185 12.40 -3.81 -3.78
C TYR A 185 12.79 -5.22 -4.24
N PRO A 186 13.03 -6.17 -3.31
CA PRO A 186 13.39 -7.56 -3.59
C PRO A 186 12.50 -8.37 -4.56
N PHE A 187 11.21 -8.61 -4.26
CA PHE A 187 10.37 -9.60 -4.98
C PHE A 187 8.94 -9.11 -5.22
N GLY A 188 8.43 -9.19 -6.45
CA GLY A 188 7.04 -8.82 -6.73
C GLY A 188 6.40 -9.53 -7.92
N THR A 189 5.08 -9.73 -7.83
CA THR A 189 4.24 -10.27 -8.90
C THR A 189 3.16 -9.26 -9.27
N PHE A 190 3.02 -8.94 -10.54
CA PHE A 190 2.04 -7.98 -11.06
C PHE A 190 1.25 -8.66 -12.18
N GLY A 191 -0.08 -8.70 -12.06
CA GLY A 191 -0.96 -9.29 -13.06
C GLY A 191 -1.07 -8.43 -14.31
N ILE A 192 -1.79 -7.30 -14.20
CA ILE A 192 -2.13 -6.42 -15.32
C ILE A 192 -1.80 -4.96 -14.96
N GLY A 193 -1.03 -4.29 -15.82
CA GLY A 193 -0.76 -2.86 -15.76
C GLY A 193 0.18 -2.45 -14.61
N PHE A 194 1.48 -2.46 -14.88
CA PHE A 194 2.52 -1.87 -14.03
C PHE A 194 3.07 -0.59 -14.67
N TYR A 195 3.09 0.50 -13.92
CA TYR A 195 3.63 1.79 -14.32
C TYR A 195 4.58 2.32 -13.25
N ALA A 196 5.82 2.61 -13.62
CA ALA A 196 6.80 3.27 -12.75
C ALA A 196 7.53 4.42 -13.44
N TRP A 197 7.63 5.60 -12.82
CA TRP A 197 8.51 6.64 -13.37
C TRP A 197 9.99 6.27 -13.13
N THR A 198 10.38 5.89 -11.91
CA THR A 198 11.75 5.45 -11.64
C THR A 198 11.79 4.17 -10.81
N LEU A 199 12.51 3.18 -11.32
CA LEU A 199 12.70 1.86 -10.72
C LEU A 199 14.19 1.57 -10.53
N SER A 200 14.59 1.35 -9.27
CA SER A 200 16.01 1.21 -8.91
C SER A 200 16.29 0.12 -7.86
N LYS A 201 17.34 -0.68 -8.10
CA LYS A 201 17.79 -1.75 -7.19
C LYS A 201 16.67 -2.75 -6.88
N TYR A 202 16.21 -3.46 -7.91
CA TYR A 202 15.07 -4.36 -7.85
C TYR A 202 15.50 -5.77 -8.29
N PRO A 203 15.79 -6.69 -7.36
CA PRO A 203 16.25 -8.05 -7.62
C PRO A 203 15.39 -8.94 -8.54
N PHE A 204 14.12 -9.17 -8.23
CA PHE A 204 13.31 -10.23 -8.86
C PHE A 204 11.86 -9.80 -9.09
N GLY A 205 11.31 -9.93 -10.31
CA GLY A 205 9.90 -9.62 -10.57
C GLY A 205 9.25 -10.41 -11.69
N THR A 206 7.95 -10.67 -11.56
CA THR A 206 7.11 -11.28 -12.60
C THR A 206 5.98 -10.32 -12.97
N PHE A 207 5.81 -10.06 -14.26
CA PHE A 207 4.79 -9.15 -14.80
C PHE A 207 4.00 -9.89 -15.87
N GLY A 208 2.68 -9.99 -15.73
CA GLY A 208 1.80 -10.66 -16.69
C GLY A 208 1.63 -9.82 -17.96
N ILE A 209 0.88 -8.72 -17.87
CA ILE A 209 0.50 -7.89 -19.01
C ILE A 209 0.77 -6.41 -18.70
N GLY A 210 1.49 -5.71 -19.59
CA GLY A 210 1.71 -4.28 -19.57
C GLY A 210 2.65 -3.80 -18.46
N PHE A 211 3.95 -3.77 -18.75
CA PHE A 211 4.97 -3.12 -17.94
C PHE A 211 5.46 -1.84 -18.62
N TYR A 212 5.43 -0.73 -17.89
CA TYR A 212 5.91 0.57 -18.34
C TYR A 212 6.85 1.19 -17.30
N ALA A 213 8.07 1.53 -17.70
CA ALA A 213 9.02 2.24 -16.86
C ALA A 213 9.70 3.42 -17.59
N TRP A 214 9.74 4.62 -17.00
CA TRP A 214 10.56 5.68 -17.60
C TRP A 214 12.06 5.41 -17.38
N THR A 215 12.49 5.07 -16.15
CA THR A 215 13.89 4.70 -15.90
C THR A 215 14.01 3.45 -15.06
N LEU A 216 14.76 2.47 -15.57
CA LEU A 216 15.03 1.19 -14.95
C LEU A 216 16.55 1.00 -14.77
N SER A 217 16.98 0.82 -13.52
CA SER A 217 18.40 0.77 -13.16
C SER A 217 18.74 -0.29 -12.11
N LYS A 218 19.83 -1.05 -12.35
CA LYS A 218 20.34 -2.08 -11.42
C LYS A 218 19.26 -3.10 -11.06
N TYR A 219 18.75 -3.80 -12.07
CA TYR A 219 17.64 -4.74 -11.94
C TYR A 219 18.12 -6.14 -12.33
N PRO A 220 18.41 -7.03 -11.36
CA PRO A 220 18.97 -8.37 -11.59
C PRO A 220 18.21 -9.36 -12.50
N PHE A 221 16.94 -9.67 -12.18
CA PHE A 221 16.20 -10.79 -12.78
C PHE A 221 14.71 -10.43 -12.97
N GLY A 222 14.13 -10.68 -14.14
CA GLY A 222 12.68 -10.49 -14.33
C GLY A 222 12.06 -11.27 -15.48
N THR A 223 10.78 -11.59 -15.32
CA THR A 223 9.96 -12.26 -16.32
C THR A 223 8.77 -11.37 -16.70
N PHE A 224 8.57 -11.15 -17.99
CA PHE A 224 7.51 -10.31 -18.54
C PHE A 224 6.73 -11.11 -19.57
N GLY A 225 5.42 -11.25 -19.41
CA GLY A 225 4.55 -11.97 -20.33
C GLY A 225 4.33 -11.19 -21.62
N ILE A 226 3.54 -10.12 -21.55
CA ILE A 226 3.12 -9.33 -22.71
C ILE A 226 3.33 -7.84 -22.45
N GLY A 227 4.03 -7.15 -23.35
CA GLY A 227 4.19 -5.70 -23.39
C GLY A 227 5.13 -5.15 -22.32
N PHE A 228 6.42 -5.10 -22.61
CA PHE A 228 7.43 -4.38 -21.84
C PHE A 228 7.84 -3.09 -22.57
N TYR A 229 7.79 -1.97 -21.86
CA TYR A 229 8.17 -0.65 -22.36
C TYR A 229 9.10 0.04 -21.35
N ALA A 230 10.29 0.44 -21.78
CA ALA A 230 11.23 1.21 -20.97
C ALA A 230 11.84 2.40 -21.74
N TRP A 231 11.82 3.62 -21.19
CA TRP A 231 12.56 4.72 -21.84
C TRP A 231 14.08 4.56 -21.63
N THR A 232 14.53 4.22 -20.43
CA THR A 232 15.96 3.94 -20.20
C THR A 232 16.17 2.71 -19.33
N LEU A 233 16.96 1.77 -19.85
CA LEU A 233 17.33 0.51 -19.21
C LEU A 233 18.85 0.43 -19.02
N SER A 234 19.28 0.26 -17.77
CA SER A 234 20.71 0.29 -17.41
C SER A 234 21.12 -0.74 -16.37
N LYS A 235 22.22 -1.47 -16.64
CA LYS A 235 22.82 -2.47 -15.72
C LYS A 235 21.81 -3.54 -15.30
N TYR A 236 21.37 -4.34 -16.26
CA TYR A 236 20.31 -5.34 -16.10
C TYR A 236 20.86 -6.71 -16.54
N PRO A 237 21.23 -7.62 -15.62
CA PRO A 237 21.95 -8.87 -15.90
C PRO A 237 21.14 -9.99 -16.56
N PHE A 238 19.86 -10.23 -16.22
CA PHE A 238 19.08 -11.36 -16.75
C PHE A 238 17.58 -11.06 -16.87
N GLY A 239 16.93 -11.45 -17.96
CA GLY A 239 15.47 -11.38 -18.06
C GLY A 239 14.85 -12.20 -19.19
N THR A 240 13.57 -12.52 -19.05
CA THR A 240 12.77 -13.25 -20.04
C THR A 240 11.55 -12.42 -20.43
N PHE A 241 11.34 -12.23 -21.72
CA PHE A 241 10.25 -11.42 -22.28
C PHE A 241 9.48 -12.29 -23.29
N GLY A 242 8.17 -12.47 -23.09
CA GLY A 242 7.33 -13.27 -23.96
C GLY A 242 7.04 -12.55 -25.28
N ILE A 243 6.20 -11.52 -25.23
CA ILE A 243 5.72 -10.78 -26.41
C ILE A 243 5.88 -9.28 -26.20
N GLY A 244 6.54 -8.59 -27.12
CA GLY A 244 6.67 -7.13 -27.17
C GLY A 244 7.64 -6.57 -26.12
N PHE A 245 8.90 -6.38 -26.50
CA PHE A 245 9.90 -5.63 -25.75
C PHE A 245 10.24 -4.33 -26.50
N TYR A 246 10.13 -3.20 -25.82
CA TYR A 246 10.46 -1.88 -26.37
C TYR A 246 11.35 -1.11 -25.39
N ALA A 247 12.54 -0.72 -25.83
CA ALA A 247 13.44 0.16 -25.08
C ALA A 247 13.88 1.36 -25.93
N TRP A 248 13.85 2.58 -25.39
CA TRP A 248 14.50 3.70 -26.09
C TRP A 248 16.02 3.60 -25.95
N THR A 249 16.54 3.51 -24.72
CA THR A 249 17.98 3.29 -24.49
C THR A 249 18.25 2.05 -23.66
N LEU A 250 19.05 1.12 -24.20
CA LEU A 250 19.53 -0.09 -23.54
C LEU A 250 21.06 -0.02 -23.34
N SER A 251 21.52 -0.17 -22.10
CA SER A 251 22.93 -0.01 -21.74
C SER A 251 23.43 -1.03 -20.70
N LYS A 252 24.58 -1.65 -20.98
CA LYS A 252 25.24 -2.64 -20.10
C LYS A 252 24.25 -3.77 -19.73
N TYR A 253 23.68 -4.37 -20.78
CA TYR A 253 22.92 -5.61 -20.70
C TYR A 253 23.96 -6.77 -20.78
N PRO A 254 23.90 -7.79 -19.91
CA PRO A 254 24.70 -9.05 -19.91
C PRO A 254 24.01 -10.32 -20.43
N PHE A 255 22.69 -10.54 -20.23
CA PHE A 255 21.94 -11.71 -20.74
C PHE A 255 20.41 -11.49 -20.83
N GLY A 256 19.73 -12.15 -21.78
CA GLY A 256 18.26 -12.23 -21.80
C GLY A 256 17.64 -13.09 -22.91
N THR A 257 16.37 -13.46 -22.74
CA THR A 257 15.58 -14.24 -23.71
C THR A 257 14.34 -13.45 -24.14
N PHE A 258 14.14 -13.31 -25.44
CA PHE A 258 13.04 -12.56 -26.05
C PHE A 258 12.26 -13.47 -27.00
N GLY A 259 10.96 -13.68 -26.76
CA GLY A 259 10.11 -14.54 -27.57
C GLY A 259 9.75 -13.90 -28.90
N ILE A 260 8.89 -12.88 -28.88
CA ILE A 260 8.37 -12.21 -30.09
C ILE A 260 8.48 -10.69 -29.93
N GLY A 261 9.10 -10.02 -30.90
CA GLY A 261 9.12 -8.57 -31.05
C GLY A 261 10.02 -7.84 -30.05
N PHE A 262 11.31 -7.74 -30.36
CA PHE A 262 12.27 -6.85 -29.69
C PHE A 262 12.47 -5.56 -30.49
N TYR A 263 12.45 -4.42 -29.79
CA TYR A 263 12.76 -3.11 -30.34
C TYR A 263 13.66 -2.32 -29.39
N ALA A 264 14.78 -1.82 -29.89
CA ALA A 264 15.63 -0.84 -29.21
C ALA A 264 15.98 0.34 -30.12
N TRP A 265 15.85 1.59 -29.63
CA TRP A 265 16.37 2.74 -30.40
C TRP A 265 17.91 2.84 -30.28
N THR A 266 18.47 2.63 -29.09
CA THR A 266 19.93 2.63 -28.89
C THR A 266 20.36 1.47 -28.00
N LEU A 267 21.30 0.66 -28.51
CA LEU A 267 21.83 -0.54 -27.87
C LEU A 267 23.35 -0.41 -27.64
N SER A 268 23.77 -0.42 -26.38
CA SER A 268 25.16 -0.11 -25.99
C SER A 268 25.75 -1.12 -25.00
N LYS A 269 26.94 -1.64 -25.36
CA LYS A 269 27.65 -2.73 -24.65
C LYS A 269 26.79 -3.99 -24.60
N TYR A 270 26.85 -4.71 -25.72
CA TYR A 270 25.96 -5.81 -26.07
C TYR A 270 26.24 -7.12 -25.30
N PRO A 271 25.18 -7.87 -24.95
CA PRO A 271 25.28 -9.24 -24.44
C PRO A 271 24.74 -10.34 -25.33
N PHE A 272 25.17 -11.56 -25.00
CA PHE A 272 24.49 -12.79 -25.36
C PHE A 272 22.99 -12.77 -25.00
N GLY A 273 22.13 -12.70 -26.01
CA GLY A 273 20.68 -12.87 -25.89
C GLY A 273 20.17 -13.92 -26.85
N THR A 274 19.09 -14.61 -26.49
CA THR A 274 18.36 -15.50 -27.39
C THR A 274 17.08 -14.79 -27.86
N PHE A 275 16.98 -14.52 -29.15
CA PHE A 275 15.82 -13.88 -29.77
C PHE A 275 15.05 -14.93 -30.58
N GLY A 276 13.74 -14.97 -30.42
CA GLY A 276 12.84 -15.82 -31.22
C GLY A 276 12.51 -15.13 -32.55
N ILE A 277 11.43 -14.36 -32.59
CA ILE A 277 10.92 -13.75 -33.83
C ILE A 277 10.91 -12.23 -33.72
N GLY A 278 11.59 -11.55 -34.66
CA GLY A 278 11.55 -10.11 -34.85
C GLY A 278 12.40 -9.34 -33.84
N PHE A 279 13.52 -8.78 -34.32
CA PHE A 279 14.39 -7.88 -33.59
C PHE A 279 14.66 -6.63 -34.43
N TYR A 280 14.73 -5.48 -33.77
CA TYR A 280 15.09 -4.21 -34.38
C TYR A 280 15.96 -3.40 -33.42
N ALA A 281 17.13 -2.95 -33.88
CA ALA A 281 17.98 -2.00 -33.18
C ALA A 281 18.39 -0.87 -34.14
N TRP A 282 18.02 0.38 -33.85
CA TRP A 282 18.36 1.51 -34.72
C TRP A 282 19.83 1.95 -34.60
N THR A 283 20.46 1.77 -33.43
CA THR A 283 21.86 2.17 -33.21
C THR A 283 22.58 1.17 -32.29
N LEU A 284 23.76 0.70 -32.71
CA LEU A 284 24.58 -0.32 -32.04
C LEU A 284 26.01 0.20 -31.75
N SER A 285 26.73 -0.38 -30.77
CA SER A 285 28.02 0.16 -30.27
C SER A 285 29.09 -0.90 -29.87
N LYS A 286 30.05 -1.15 -30.80
CA LYS A 286 31.36 -1.91 -30.77
C LYS A 286 31.33 -3.46 -30.63
N TYR A 287 32.20 -4.17 -31.39
CA TYR A 287 32.00 -5.59 -31.79
C TYR A 287 33.29 -6.44 -31.82
N PRO A 288 33.25 -7.71 -31.40
CA PRO A 288 33.99 -8.82 -32.02
C PRO A 288 33.03 -9.89 -32.56
N LEU A 289 33.44 -10.53 -33.67
CA LEU A 289 32.62 -11.45 -34.49
C LEU A 289 32.17 -12.72 -33.72
N GLY A 290 31.12 -13.42 -34.15
CA GLY A 290 30.10 -13.01 -35.13
C GLY A 290 29.05 -12.10 -34.48
N ARG A 291 27.76 -12.47 -34.54
CA ARG A 291 26.81 -12.16 -33.46
C ARG A 291 25.40 -11.73 -33.94
N GLU A 292 25.30 -10.45 -34.27
CA GLU A 292 24.56 -9.45 -33.45
C GLU A 292 24.94 -9.55 -31.98
#